data_AF-A0A9P0GMK3-F1
#
_entry.id   AF-A0A9P0GMK3-F1
#
_cell.length_a   1.000
_cell.length_b   1.000
_cell.length_c   1.000
_cell.angle_alpha   90.00
_cell.angle_beta   90.00
_cell.angle_gamma   90.00
#
_symmetry.space_group_name_H-M   'P 1'
#
loop_
_entity.id
_entity.type
_entity.pdbx_description
1 polymer ?
#
loop_
_entity_poly.entity_id
_entity_poly.type
_entity_poly.pdbx_seq_one_letter_code
_entity_poly.pdbx_strand_id
1 'polypeptide(L)'
;MKYCICLAIITFLGTAALADVSQEHQEESNRKGVSCVFCKLVLQTIDEIRGEHSTKKETEQAVKNVCNVLPPLFQTDCKMLIDQDGNKIIQLLNNSVSTGEVCLQIKLCPNK
;
A
#
# COMPACT_ATOMS: atom_id res chain seq x y z
N MET A 1 -12.24 -28.33 -12.24
CA MET A 1 -11.47 -29.43 -12.85
C MET A 1 -9.96 -29.12 -12.89
N LYS A 2 -9.36 -28.72 -11.76
CA LYS A 2 -7.90 -28.48 -11.61
C LYS A 2 -7.34 -29.08 -10.32
N TYR A 3 -8.23 -29.48 -9.40
CA TYR A 3 -7.93 -29.96 -8.04
C TYR A 3 -7.97 -31.50 -7.89
N CYS A 4 -7.78 -32.25 -8.97
CA CYS A 4 -7.74 -33.73 -8.92
C CYS A 4 -6.31 -34.31 -8.84
N ILE A 5 -5.28 -33.45 -8.85
CA ILE A 5 -3.85 -33.86 -8.84
C ILE A 5 -3.31 -33.87 -7.39
N CYS A 6 -4.15 -33.55 -6.41
CA CYS A 6 -3.73 -33.19 -5.05
C CYS A 6 -3.47 -34.36 -4.08
N LEU A 7 -3.47 -35.63 -4.50
CA LEU A 7 -3.36 -36.76 -3.55
C LEU A 7 -2.26 -37.79 -3.84
N ALA A 8 -1.52 -37.70 -4.95
CA ALA A 8 -0.52 -38.74 -5.29
C ALA A 8 0.91 -38.45 -4.80
N ILE A 9 1.19 -37.26 -4.28
CA ILE A 9 2.57 -36.85 -3.88
C ILE A 9 2.74 -36.86 -2.35
N ILE A 10 1.69 -37.20 -1.60
CA ILE A 10 1.63 -37.02 -0.15
C ILE A 10 2.33 -38.14 0.65
N THR A 11 2.82 -39.24 0.04
CA THR A 11 3.12 -40.43 0.85
C THR A 11 4.50 -41.08 0.80
N PHE A 12 5.53 -40.63 0.05
CA PHE A 12 6.69 -41.52 -0.15
C PHE A 12 8.06 -41.26 0.47
N LEU A 13 8.41 -40.13 1.09
CA LEU A 13 9.65 -40.07 1.89
C LEU A 13 9.50 -39.14 3.09
N GLY A 14 9.28 -39.74 4.27
CA GLY A 14 9.44 -39.04 5.53
C GLY A 14 10.91 -38.80 5.85
N THR A 15 11.24 -37.56 6.23
CA THR A 15 12.20 -37.10 7.25
C THR A 15 12.85 -35.78 6.84
N ALA A 16 13.07 -34.93 7.84
CA ALA A 16 13.65 -33.59 7.80
C ALA A 16 12.72 -32.45 7.34
N ALA A 17 12.21 -31.74 8.35
CA ALA A 17 12.17 -30.29 8.46
C ALA A 17 11.92 -29.45 7.19
N LEU A 18 10.76 -28.78 7.19
CA LEU A 18 10.59 -27.38 6.79
C LEU A 18 11.40 -26.93 5.56
N ALA A 19 10.85 -27.22 4.40
CA ALA A 19 10.91 -26.28 3.28
C ALA A 19 9.52 -26.19 2.65
N ASP A 20 8.54 -25.90 3.51
CA ASP A 20 7.37 -25.11 3.11
C ASP A 20 7.87 -23.82 2.45
N VAL A 21 7.12 -23.35 1.45
CA VAL A 21 7.31 -22.06 0.76
C VAL A 21 8.46 -22.02 -0.25
N SER A 22 8.13 -22.34 -1.51
CA SER A 22 8.89 -21.87 -2.68
C SER A 22 7.96 -21.56 -3.85
N GLN A 23 6.90 -20.79 -3.59
CA GLN A 23 6.29 -19.77 -4.47
C GLN A 23 4.93 -19.29 -3.90
N GLU A 24 4.94 -18.75 -2.69
CA GLU A 24 3.85 -17.87 -2.20
C GLU A 24 4.38 -16.62 -1.45
N HIS A 25 5.65 -16.23 -1.66
CA HIS A 25 6.19 -14.97 -1.09
C HIS A 25 7.02 -14.10 -2.06
N GLN A 26 7.02 -14.38 -3.37
CA GLN A 26 7.64 -13.48 -4.37
C GLN A 26 6.64 -12.74 -5.27
N GLU A 27 5.33 -12.87 -5.02
CA GLU A 27 4.33 -11.96 -5.57
C GLU A 27 3.81 -10.94 -4.54
N GLU A 28 3.88 -11.25 -3.23
CA GLU A 28 3.44 -10.35 -2.17
C GLU A 28 4.43 -9.19 -1.92
N SER A 29 5.74 -9.45 -2.00
CA SER A 29 6.79 -8.42 -1.89
C SER A 29 6.82 -7.49 -3.11
N ASN A 30 6.56 -8.03 -4.31
CA ASN A 30 6.48 -7.21 -5.52
C ASN A 30 5.21 -6.34 -5.54
N ARG A 31 4.05 -6.89 -5.15
CA ARG A 31 2.83 -6.08 -4.99
C ARG A 31 2.98 -5.03 -3.89
N LYS A 32 3.54 -5.38 -2.72
CA LYS A 32 3.86 -4.38 -1.68
C LYS A 32 4.86 -3.35 -2.16
N GLY A 33 5.84 -3.71 -2.99
CA GLY A 33 6.76 -2.77 -3.62
C GLY A 33 6.05 -1.76 -4.50
N VAL A 34 5.18 -2.22 -5.41
CA VAL A 34 4.38 -1.36 -6.29
C VAL A 34 3.42 -0.49 -5.48
N SER A 35 2.69 -1.05 -4.52
CA SER A 35 1.79 -0.31 -3.63
C SER A 35 2.53 0.73 -2.76
N CYS A 36 3.75 0.43 -2.33
CA CYS A 36 4.59 1.35 -1.57
C CYS A 36 5.02 2.55 -2.41
N VAL A 37 5.45 2.31 -3.65
CA VAL A 37 5.80 3.37 -4.61
C VAL A 37 4.57 4.22 -4.91
N PHE A 38 3.42 3.59 -5.15
CA PHE A 38 2.16 4.29 -5.38
C PHE A 38 1.76 5.17 -4.19
N CYS A 39 1.80 4.63 -2.97
CA CYS A 39 1.51 5.39 -1.76
C CYS A 39 2.42 6.61 -1.61
N LYS A 40 3.73 6.42 -1.81
CA LYS A 40 4.70 7.52 -1.72
C LYS A 40 4.43 8.59 -2.74
N LEU A 41 4.09 8.22 -3.97
CA LEU A 41 3.72 9.15 -5.03
C LEU A 41 2.52 10.01 -4.61
N VAL A 42 1.43 9.38 -4.15
CA VAL A 42 0.21 10.08 -3.70
C VAL A 42 0.55 11.06 -2.57
N LEU A 43 1.30 10.61 -1.57
CA LEU A 43 1.62 11.44 -0.42
C LEU A 43 2.59 12.59 -0.75
N GLN A 44 3.55 12.37 -1.65
CA GLN A 44 4.40 13.45 -2.17
C GLN A 44 3.57 14.52 -2.88
N THR A 45 2.61 14.12 -3.72
CA THR A 45 1.70 15.06 -4.36
C THR A 45 0.85 15.82 -3.32
N ILE A 46 0.44 15.19 -2.22
CA ILE A 46 -0.26 15.89 -1.13
C ILE A 46 0.65 16.94 -0.48
N ASP A 47 1.91 16.61 -0.22
CA ASP A 47 2.90 17.56 0.33
C ASP A 47 3.11 18.76 -0.60
N GLU A 48 3.21 18.51 -1.91
CA GLU A 48 3.32 19.56 -2.94
C GLU A 48 2.09 20.47 -2.99
N ILE A 49 0.89 19.90 -2.87
CA ILE A 49 -0.37 20.68 -2.89
C ILE A 49 -0.54 21.51 -1.62
N ARG A 50 -0.22 20.96 -0.45
CA ARG A 50 -0.49 21.60 0.84
C ARG A 50 0.59 22.59 1.26
N GLY A 51 1.85 22.37 0.86
CA GLY A 51 2.99 23.19 1.27
C GLY A 51 3.41 23.01 2.73
N GLU A 52 4.51 23.65 3.12
CA GLU A 52 5.20 23.44 4.41
C GLU A 52 4.41 23.93 5.65
N HIS A 53 3.48 24.88 5.47
CA HIS A 53 2.69 25.49 6.55
C HIS A 53 1.18 25.31 6.37
N SER A 54 0.77 24.13 5.90
CA SER A 54 -0.64 23.82 5.70
C SER A 54 -1.40 23.70 7.03
N THR A 55 -2.56 24.36 7.11
CA THR A 55 -3.56 24.15 8.15
C THR A 55 -4.21 22.77 8.02
N LYS A 56 -4.91 22.35 9.09
CA LYS A 56 -5.71 21.12 9.08
C LYS A 56 -6.70 21.06 7.92
N LYS A 57 -7.37 22.18 7.64
CA LYS A 57 -8.37 22.29 6.56
C LYS A 57 -7.71 22.16 5.18
N GLU A 58 -6.52 22.73 5.01
CA GLU A 58 -5.75 22.61 3.76
C GLU A 58 -5.26 21.18 3.54
N THR A 59 -4.81 20.50 4.60
CA THR A 59 -4.46 19.06 4.53
C THR A 59 -5.65 18.21 4.12
N GLU A 60 -6.83 18.43 4.72
CA GLU A 60 -8.06 17.72 4.35
C GLU A 60 -8.44 17.95 2.88
N GLN A 61 -8.30 19.19 2.40
CA GLN A 61 -8.61 19.55 1.03
C GLN A 61 -7.59 18.96 0.04
N ALA A 62 -6.31 18.94 0.40
CA ALA A 62 -5.25 18.33 -0.41
C ALA A 62 -5.47 16.83 -0.59
N VAL A 63 -5.79 16.11 0.50
CA VAL A 63 -6.06 14.67 0.46
C VAL A 63 -7.29 14.35 -0.41
N LYS A 64 -8.34 15.18 -0.36
CA LYS A 64 -9.55 14.98 -1.19
C LYS A 64 -9.30 15.27 -2.67
N ASN A 65 -8.37 16.17 -2.99
CA ASN A 65 -8.12 16.62 -4.36
C ASN A 65 -6.93 15.95 -5.04
N VAL A 66 -6.06 15.26 -4.29
CA VAL A 66 -4.85 14.63 -4.83
C VAL A 66 -5.13 13.72 -6.03
N CYS A 67 -6.24 12.97 -5.99
CA CYS A 67 -6.60 12.06 -7.07
C CYS A 67 -6.99 12.77 -8.37
N ASN A 68 -7.33 14.05 -8.33
CA ASN A 68 -7.62 14.85 -9.53
C ASN A 68 -6.35 15.43 -10.15
N VAL A 69 -5.27 15.56 -9.36
CA VAL A 69 -3.96 16.05 -9.81
C VAL A 69 -3.15 14.93 -10.46
N LEU A 70 -3.36 13.69 -10.03
CA LEU A 70 -2.69 12.53 -10.62
C LEU A 70 -3.13 12.27 -12.07
N PRO A 71 -2.22 11.75 -12.91
CA PRO A 71 -2.55 11.32 -14.27
C PRO A 71 -3.76 10.38 -14.31
N PRO A 72 -4.58 10.40 -15.38
CA PRO A 72 -5.79 9.57 -15.52
C PRO A 72 -5.59 8.09 -15.18
N LEU A 73 -4.39 7.56 -15.48
CA LEU A 73 -3.96 6.19 -15.24
C LEU A 73 -4.03 5.77 -13.75
N PHE A 74 -3.89 6.73 -12.82
CA PHE A 74 -3.78 6.50 -11.38
C PHE A 74 -5.02 6.94 -10.60
N GLN A 75 -5.98 7.61 -11.24
CA GLN A 75 -7.10 8.22 -10.52
C GLN A 75 -8.01 7.20 -9.84
N THR A 76 -8.26 6.07 -10.49
CA THR A 76 -9.11 5.00 -9.95
C THR A 76 -8.47 4.39 -8.69
N ASP A 77 -7.19 4.01 -8.78
CA ASP A 77 -6.46 3.43 -7.65
C ASP A 77 -6.29 4.44 -6.50
N CYS A 78 -6.10 5.73 -6.84
CA CYS A 78 -6.02 6.79 -5.85
C CYS A 78 -7.34 6.96 -5.12
N LYS A 79 -8.47 7.01 -5.84
CA LYS A 79 -9.79 7.13 -5.21
C LYS A 79 -10.04 5.96 -4.27
N MET A 80 -9.71 4.74 -4.68
CA MET A 80 -9.82 3.56 -3.82
C MET A 80 -8.99 3.70 -2.53
N LEU A 81 -7.75 4.21 -2.65
CA LEU A 81 -6.90 4.47 -1.49
C LEU A 81 -7.49 5.55 -0.56
N ILE A 82 -7.97 6.66 -1.10
CA ILE A 82 -8.53 7.76 -0.30
C ILE A 82 -9.87 7.35 0.32
N ASP A 83 -10.68 6.56 -0.36
CA ASP A 83 -11.95 6.05 0.17
C ASP A 83 -11.71 5.08 1.35
N GLN A 84 -10.65 4.27 1.29
CA GLN A 84 -10.32 3.30 2.33
C GLN A 84 -9.53 3.92 3.51
N ASP A 85 -8.48 4.68 3.21
CA ASP A 85 -7.50 5.17 4.18
C ASP A 85 -7.45 6.69 4.33
N GLY A 86 -8.20 7.46 3.54
CA GLY A 86 -8.12 8.92 3.49
C GLY A 86 -8.30 9.60 4.85
N ASN A 87 -9.26 9.15 5.66
CA ASN A 87 -9.45 9.67 7.02
C ASN A 87 -8.22 9.43 7.91
N LYS A 88 -7.59 8.26 7.79
CA LYS A 88 -6.38 7.91 8.54
C LYS A 88 -5.18 8.72 8.04
N ILE A 89 -5.03 8.89 6.73
CA ILE A 89 -4.01 9.74 6.11
C ILE A 89 -4.14 11.17 6.65
N ILE A 90 -5.33 11.75 6.64
CA ILE A 90 -5.61 13.09 7.18
C ILE A 90 -5.19 13.18 8.66
N GLN A 91 -5.57 12.21 9.48
CA GLN A 91 -5.22 12.20 10.90
C GLN A 91 -3.71 12.15 11.12
N LEU A 92 -3.02 11.28 10.40
CA LEU A 92 -1.56 11.14 10.51
C LEU A 92 -0.84 12.42 10.06
N LEU A 93 -1.25 13.01 8.93
CA LEU A 93 -0.65 14.24 8.43
C LEU A 93 -0.89 15.44 9.37
N ASN A 94 -2.06 15.49 10.03
CA ASN A 94 -2.36 16.51 11.04
C ASN A 94 -1.58 16.34 12.33
N ASN A 95 -1.12 15.12 12.62
CA ASN A 95 -0.27 14.81 13.76
C ASN A 95 1.23 14.98 13.42
N SER A 96 1.55 15.68 12.33
CA SER A 96 2.91 15.91 11.84
C SER A 96 3.69 14.61 11.54
N VAL A 97 2.99 13.52 11.20
CA VAL A 97 3.63 12.28 10.74
C VAL A 97 4.17 12.50 9.33
N SER A 98 5.42 12.08 9.10
CA SER A 98 6.06 12.20 7.79
C SER A 98 5.34 11.31 6.75
N THR A 99 5.29 11.77 5.50
CA THR A 99 4.63 11.04 4.41
C THR A 99 5.23 9.65 4.16
N GLY A 100 6.54 9.47 4.33
CA GLY A 100 7.17 8.14 4.26
C GLY A 100 6.63 7.16 5.31
N GLU A 101 6.25 7.66 6.48
CA GLU A 101 5.82 6.87 7.63
C GLU A 101 4.31 6.59 7.59
N VAL A 102 3.52 7.49 7.00
CA VAL A 102 2.10 7.23 6.70
C VAL A 102 1.94 5.95 5.87
N CYS A 103 2.76 5.75 4.82
CA CYS A 103 2.69 4.54 4.00
C CYS A 103 2.99 3.23 4.75
N LEU A 104 3.80 3.30 5.81
CA LEU A 104 4.05 2.16 6.70
C LEU A 104 2.82 1.92 7.60
N GLN A 105 2.25 3.00 8.14
CA GLN A 105 1.09 2.96 9.04
C GLN A 105 -0.17 2.41 8.36
N ILE A 106 -0.36 2.68 7.06
CA ILE A 106 -1.46 2.11 6.26
C ILE A 106 -1.08 0.79 5.58
N LYS A 107 0.08 0.21 5.93
CA LYS A 107 0.55 -1.12 5.49
C LYS A 107 0.74 -1.27 3.97
N LEU A 108 0.93 -0.16 3.25
CA LEU A 108 1.26 -0.18 1.82
C LEU A 108 2.76 -0.34 1.56
N CYS A 109 3.59 0.06 2.52
CA CYS A 109 5.03 -0.23 2.53
C CYS A 109 5.36 -1.32 3.55
N PRO A 110 6.30 -2.24 3.25
CA PRO A 110 6.80 -3.19 4.22
C PRO A 110 7.51 -2.45 5.37
N ASN A 111 7.28 -2.90 6.60
CA ASN A 111 8.11 -2.51 7.73
C ASN A 111 9.49 -3.12 7.53
N LYS A 112 10.53 -2.30 7.65
CA LYS A 112 11.93 -2.74 7.58
C LYS A 112 12.25 -3.78 8.64
#